data_AF-A0A963LFC2-F1
#
_entry.id   AF-A0A963LFC2-F1
#
_cell.length_a   1.000
_cell.length_b   1.000
_cell.length_c   1.000
_cell.angle_alpha   90.00
_cell.angle_beta   90.00
_cell.angle_gamma   90.00
#
_symmetry.space_group_name_H-M   'P 1'
#
loop_
_entity.id
_entity.type
_entity.pdbx_description
1 polymer ?
#
loop_
_entity_poly.entity_id
_entity_poly.type
_entity_poly.pdbx_seq_one_letter_code
_entity_poly.pdbx_strand_id
1 'polypeptide(L)'
;MLPALLAALASGPALADESLERENLARIQHELRLIQAQVRDAAGAADTTARVRFRYDWLTRDLDLMAAAIDEHLDAPRQPRAVAPLRGDYRQ
;
A
#
# COMPACT_ATOMS: atom_id res chain seq x y z
N MET A 1 -15.69 0.56 43.13
CA MET A 1 -15.66 1.76 42.27
C MET A 1 -14.37 1.83 41.46
N LEU A 2 -14.10 0.87 40.56
CA LEU A 2 -12.99 0.98 39.61
C LEU A 2 -13.26 0.12 38.35
N PRO A 3 -14.02 0.62 37.36
CA PRO A 3 -13.82 0.16 35.99
C PRO A 3 -13.43 1.30 35.03
N ALA A 4 -13.34 2.54 35.52
CA ALA A 4 -13.11 3.70 34.66
C ALA A 4 -11.65 3.86 34.17
N LEU A 5 -10.68 3.15 34.76
CA LEU A 5 -9.27 3.35 34.41
C LEU A 5 -8.76 2.47 33.25
N LEU A 6 -9.51 1.47 32.80
CA LEU A 6 -9.05 0.57 31.73
C LEU A 6 -9.45 0.99 30.31
N ALA A 7 -10.36 1.97 30.16
CA ALA A 7 -10.83 2.40 28.84
C ALA A 7 -9.89 3.43 28.17
N ALA A 8 -8.96 4.03 28.91
CA ALA A 8 -8.07 5.08 28.40
C ALA A 8 -6.84 4.56 27.62
N LEU A 9 -6.58 3.25 27.63
CA LEU A 9 -5.40 2.65 26.97
C LEU A 9 -5.70 2.05 25.59
N ALA A 10 -6.96 2.08 25.12
CA ALA A 10 -7.35 1.52 23.82
C ALA A 10 -7.07 2.47 22.63
N SER A 11 -6.44 3.63 22.86
CA SER A 11 -6.07 4.60 21.82
C SER A 11 -4.59 4.48 21.42
N GLY A 12 -4.16 3.29 21.01
CA GLY A 12 -2.85 3.02 20.38
C GLY A 12 -2.96 1.80 19.45
N PRO A 13 -1.88 1.24 18.88
CA PRO A 13 -0.96 1.67 17.83
C PRO A 13 -1.52 1.72 16.38
N ALA A 14 -2.84 1.58 16.18
CA ALA A 14 -3.44 1.38 14.83
C ALA A 14 -3.07 2.45 13.77
N LEU A 15 -2.92 3.73 14.16
CA LEU A 15 -2.53 4.80 13.23
C LEU A 15 -1.03 4.81 12.89
N ALA A 16 -0.18 4.34 13.81
CA ALA A 16 1.25 4.25 13.59
C ALA A 16 1.58 3.08 12.65
N ASP A 17 0.86 1.96 12.81
CA ASP A 17 0.97 0.78 11.93
C ASP A 17 0.56 1.12 10.49
N GLU A 18 -0.58 1.80 10.31
CA GLU A 18 -1.03 2.28 8.98
C GLU A 18 -0.03 3.26 8.34
N SER A 19 0.57 4.16 9.14
CA SER A 19 1.57 5.10 8.62
C SER A 19 2.87 4.41 8.18
N LEU A 20 3.29 3.39 8.94
CA LEU A 20 4.49 2.60 8.65
C LEU A 20 4.27 1.69 7.44
N GLU A 21 3.10 1.07 7.34
CA GLU A 21 2.67 0.33 6.15
C GLU A 21 2.72 1.22 4.91
N ARG A 22 2.18 2.45 4.99
CA ARG A 22 2.18 3.39 3.87
C ARG A 22 3.59 3.79 3.44
N GLU A 23 4.48 4.03 4.39
CA GLU A 23 5.90 4.33 4.11
C GLU A 23 6.58 3.16 3.40
N ASN A 24 6.35 1.93 3.86
CA ASN A 24 6.88 0.72 3.24
C ASN A 24 6.34 0.54 1.81
N LEU A 25 5.03 0.74 1.60
CA LEU A 25 4.41 0.64 0.28
C LEU A 25 4.93 1.71 -0.68
N ALA A 26 5.15 2.94 -0.21
CA ALA A 26 5.75 4.00 -1.02
C ALA A 26 7.20 3.66 -1.43
N ARG A 27 7.98 3.06 -0.51
CA ARG A 27 9.33 2.55 -0.81
C ARG A 27 9.27 1.44 -1.86
N ILE A 28 8.41 0.44 -1.68
CA ILE A 28 8.24 -0.67 -2.63
C ILE A 28 7.84 -0.13 -4.01
N GLN A 29 6.92 0.83 -4.07
CA GLN A 29 6.53 1.46 -5.34
C GLN A 29 7.71 2.14 -6.04
N HIS A 30 8.57 2.84 -5.28
CA HIS A 30 9.78 3.43 -5.83
C HIS A 30 10.74 2.36 -6.39
N GLU A 31 10.97 1.30 -5.63
CA GLU A 31 11.83 0.18 -6.05
C GLU A 31 11.27 -0.53 -7.29
N LEU A 32 9.96 -0.75 -7.39
CA LEU A 32 9.31 -1.31 -8.58
C LEU A 32 9.58 -0.45 -9.81
N ARG A 33 9.53 0.88 -9.70
CA ARG A 33 9.86 1.79 -10.83
C ARG A 33 11.32 1.65 -11.28
N LEU A 34 12.25 1.46 -10.34
CA LEU A 34 13.66 1.22 -10.68
C LEU A 34 13.83 -0.12 -11.39
N ILE A 35 13.18 -1.17 -10.91
CA ILE A 35 13.20 -2.50 -11.55
C ILE A 35 12.60 -2.41 -12.96
N GLN A 36 11.47 -1.71 -13.14
CA GLN A 36 10.89 -1.52 -14.47
C GLN A 36 11.85 -0.84 -15.45
N ALA A 37 12.65 0.13 -15.00
CA ALA A 37 13.69 0.74 -15.84
C ALA A 37 14.77 -0.28 -16.23
N GLN A 38 15.27 -1.05 -15.27
CA GLN A 38 16.26 -2.11 -15.52
C GLN A 38 15.71 -3.18 -16.48
N VAL A 39 14.44 -3.55 -16.36
CA VAL A 39 13.76 -4.50 -17.24
C VAL A 39 13.68 -3.96 -18.67
N ARG A 40 13.40 -2.66 -18.85
CA ARG A 40 13.40 -2.01 -20.17
C ARG A 40 14.80 -2.00 -20.79
N ASP A 41 15.82 -1.66 -20.01
CA ASP A 41 17.21 -1.65 -20.48
C ASP A 41 17.66 -3.06 -20.88
N ALA A 42 17.34 -4.07 -20.06
CA ALA A 42 17.62 -5.47 -20.34
C ALA A 42 16.88 -5.96 -21.60
N ALA A 43 15.62 -5.57 -21.78
CA ALA A 43 14.85 -5.90 -22.98
C ALA A 43 15.47 -5.30 -24.25
N GLY A 44 15.98 -4.06 -24.17
CA GLY A 44 16.67 -3.41 -25.28
C GLY A 44 18.02 -4.03 -25.63
N ALA A 45 18.71 -4.60 -24.65
CA ALA A 45 20.00 -5.26 -24.82
C ALA A 45 19.90 -6.78 -25.15
N ALA A 46 18.68 -7.34 -25.18
CA ALA A 46 18.48 -8.77 -25.34
C ALA A 46 18.85 -9.29 -26.75
N ASP A 47 19.49 -10.45 -26.81
CA ASP A 47 19.80 -11.13 -28.07
C ASP A 47 18.51 -11.59 -28.77
N THR A 48 18.30 -11.07 -29.98
CA THR A 48 17.11 -11.37 -30.81
C THR A 48 17.24 -12.67 -31.58
N THR A 49 18.45 -13.24 -31.68
CA THR A 49 18.75 -14.46 -32.44
C THR A 49 18.68 -15.72 -31.57
N ALA A 50 18.64 -15.56 -30.26
CA ALA A 50 18.52 -16.66 -29.31
C ALA A 50 17.23 -17.47 -29.54
N ARG A 51 17.37 -18.80 -29.59
CA ARG A 51 16.24 -19.74 -29.79
C ARG A 51 15.18 -19.67 -28.69
N VAL A 52 15.62 -19.39 -27.46
CA VAL A 52 14.74 -19.18 -26.30
C VAL A 52 14.93 -17.75 -25.83
N ARG A 53 13.81 -17.02 -25.70
CA ARG A 53 13.81 -15.60 -25.36
C ARG A 53 13.04 -15.36 -24.08
N PHE A 54 13.57 -14.48 -23.24
CA PHE A 54 12.87 -14.02 -22.04
C PHE A 54 11.66 -13.16 -22.43
N ARG A 55 10.52 -13.38 -21.75
CA ARG A 55 9.26 -12.66 -21.98
C ARG A 55 9.21 -11.37 -21.17
N TYR A 56 9.98 -10.38 -21.62
CA TYR A 56 10.01 -9.06 -20.99
C TYR A 56 8.62 -8.41 -20.95
N ASP A 57 7.79 -8.66 -21.96
CA ASP A 57 6.41 -8.16 -22.02
C ASP A 57 5.53 -8.65 -20.86
N TRP A 58 5.73 -9.90 -20.43
CA TRP A 58 4.99 -10.47 -19.30
C TRP A 58 5.48 -9.87 -17.98
N LEU A 59 6.80 -9.81 -17.79
CA LEU A 59 7.37 -9.22 -16.58
C LEU A 59 6.98 -7.74 -16.44
N THR A 60 7.02 -6.97 -17.52
CA THR A 60 6.57 -5.57 -17.49
C THR A 60 5.11 -5.45 -17.07
N ARG A 61 4.22 -6.28 -17.63
CA ARG A 61 2.80 -6.28 -17.24
C ARG A 61 2.61 -6.63 -15.77
N ASP A 62 3.32 -7.61 -15.25
CA ASP A 62 3.23 -8.00 -13.84
C ASP A 62 3.69 -6.87 -12.91
N LEU A 63 4.79 -6.20 -13.27
CA LEU A 63 5.29 -5.02 -12.56
C LEU A 63 4.30 -3.85 -12.59
N ASP A 64 3.62 -3.64 -13.72
CA ASP A 64 2.60 -2.59 -13.85
C ASP A 64 1.37 -2.90 -12.99
N LEU A 65 0.93 -4.16 -12.96
CA LEU A 65 -0.17 -4.60 -12.09
C LEU A 65 0.15 -4.41 -10.61
N MET A 66 1.38 -4.75 -10.19
CA MET A 66 1.82 -4.53 -8.81
C MET A 66 1.87 -3.04 -8.45
N ALA A 67 2.45 -2.21 -9.32
CA ALA A 67 2.51 -0.77 -9.10
C ALA A 67 1.11 -0.15 -8.99
N ALA A 68 0.20 -0.51 -9.90
CA ALA A 68 -1.18 -0.02 -9.92
C ALA A 68 -1.96 -0.42 -8.66
N ALA A 69 -1.80 -1.66 -8.18
CA ALA A 69 -2.44 -2.12 -6.95
C ALA A 69 -1.95 -1.34 -5.71
N ILE A 70 -0.66 -1.00 -5.68
CA ILE A 70 -0.09 -0.17 -4.60
C ILE A 70 -0.63 1.26 -4.69
N ASP A 71 -0.66 1.87 -5.88
CA ASP A 71 -1.24 3.20 -6.09
C ASP A 71 -2.71 3.24 -5.63
N GLU A 72 -3.52 2.27 -6.06
CA GLU A 72 -4.92 2.14 -5.66
C GLU A 72 -5.07 2.05 -4.13
N HIS A 73 -4.23 1.26 -3.48
CA HIS A 73 -4.25 1.13 -2.02
C HIS A 73 -3.82 2.43 -1.32
N LEU A 74 -2.80 3.11 -1.83
CA LEU A 74 -2.31 4.37 -1.29
C LEU A 74 -3.31 5.53 -1.50
N ASP A 75 -4.12 5.50 -2.55
CA ASP A 75 -5.12 6.52 -2.87
C ASP A 75 -6.51 6.23 -2.27
N ALA A 76 -6.72 5.05 -1.68
CA ALA A 76 -8.00 4.65 -1.12
C ALA A 76 -8.52 5.65 -0.06
N PRO A 77 -9.81 6.07 -0.13
CA PRO A 77 -10.37 7.02 0.82
C PRO A 77 -10.38 6.45 2.24
N ARG A 78 -9.78 7.18 3.19
CA ARG A 78 -9.91 6.86 4.61
C ARG A 78 -11.29 7.27 5.10
N GLN A 79 -12.21 6.33 5.22
CA GLN A 79 -13.47 6.62 5.90
C GLN A 79 -13.18 6.92 7.37
N PRO A 80 -13.61 8.08 7.91
CA PRO A 80 -13.66 8.27 9.35
C PRO A 80 -14.51 7.16 9.94
N ARG A 81 -14.00 6.46 10.96
CA ARG A 81 -14.78 5.46 11.68
C ARG A 81 -16.08 6.12 12.14
N ALA A 82 -17.23 5.59 11.73
CA ALA A 82 -18.52 6.14 12.11
C ALA A 82 -18.58 6.22 13.65
N VAL A 83 -18.54 7.43 14.20
CA VAL A 83 -18.73 7.63 15.63
C VAL A 83 -20.17 7.27 15.93
N ALA A 84 -20.37 6.25 16.78
CA ALA A 84 -21.70 5.94 17.27
C ALA A 84 -22.28 7.24 17.88
N PRO A 85 -23.52 7.63 17.54
CA PRO A 85 -24.11 8.83 18.10
C PRO A 85 -24.12 8.70 19.63
N LEU A 86 -23.68 9.76 20.31
CA LEU A 86 -23.68 9.82 21.78
C LEU A 86 -25.11 9.54 22.27
N ARG A 87 -25.31 8.40 22.94
CA ARG A 87 -26.58 8.10 23.62
C ARG A 87 -26.53 8.77 25.00
N GLY A 88 -27.34 9.81 25.16
CA GLY A 88 -27.59 10.45 26.45
C GLY A 88 -28.42 11.71 26.27
N ASP A 89 -29.23 12.05 27.27
CA ASP A 89 -30.17 13.18 27.32
C ASP A 89 -29.50 14.58 27.30
N TYR A 90 -28.28 14.69 26.78
CA TYR A 90 -27.50 15.93 26.63
C TYR A 90 -28.06 16.89 25.56
N ARG A 91 -29.34 16.73 25.16
CA ARG A 91 -30.03 17.56 24.17
C ARG A 91 -31.25 18.29 24.71
N GLN A 92 -31.45 18.32 26.03
CA GLN A 92 -32.40 19.25 26.65
C GLN A 92 -31.72 20.56 27.05
#